data_AF-A0A242K0G6-F1
#
_entry.id   AF-A0A242K0G6-F1
#
_cell.length_a   1.000
_cell.length_b   1.000
_cell.length_c   1.000
_cell.angle_alpha   90.00
_cell.angle_beta   90.00
_cell.angle_gamma   90.00
#
_symmetry.space_group_name_H-M   'P 1'
#
loop_
_entity.id
_entity.type
_entity.pdbx_description
1 polymer ?
#
loop_
_entity_poly.entity_id
_entity_poly.type
_entity_poly.pdbx_seq_one_letter_code
_entity_poly.pdbx_strand_id
1 'polypeptide(L)'
;MYYQYGLYSLVYSLRRFRKNKINIALLLNTSSFLFATFLADLEDSLHNNPSIQVTKYIADETYDLVITNLTINKLLNASYTYMMTNVVNQDEIKRISSVIEKIVLEKRS
;
A
#
# COMPACT_ATOMS: atom_id res chain seq x y z
N MET A 1 1.22 -30.95 -20.63
CA MET A 1 2.06 -29.82 -20.18
C MET A 1 1.70 -28.44 -20.77
N TYR A 2 0.69 -28.30 -21.66
CA TYR A 2 0.29 -26.98 -22.23
C TYR A 2 -0.87 -26.28 -21.49
N TYR A 3 -1.69 -27.00 -20.73
CA TYR A 3 -2.86 -26.43 -20.05
C TYR A 3 -2.53 -25.54 -18.85
N GLN A 4 -1.41 -25.76 -18.16
CA GLN A 4 -1.00 -24.94 -17.02
C GLN A 4 -0.69 -23.49 -17.45
N TYR A 5 -0.02 -23.30 -18.59
CA TYR A 5 0.36 -21.96 -19.08
C TYR A 5 -0.84 -21.09 -19.48
N GLY A 6 -1.88 -21.69 -20.07
CA GLY A 6 -3.11 -20.98 -20.41
C GLY A 6 -3.84 -20.44 -19.18
N LEU A 7 -3.95 -21.27 -18.13
CA LEU A 7 -4.57 -20.89 -16.86
C LEU A 7 -3.79 -19.77 -16.14
N TYR A 8 -2.46 -19.82 -16.12
CA TYR A 8 -1.66 -18.73 -15.57
C TYR A 8 -1.87 -17.41 -16.31
N SER A 9 -1.97 -17.43 -17.64
CA SER A 9 -2.20 -16.21 -18.44
C SER A 9 -3.59 -15.59 -18.19
N LEU A 10 -4.61 -16.45 -18.02
CA LEU A 10 -5.99 -16.02 -17.73
C LEU A 10 -6.09 -15.44 -16.31
N VAL A 11 -5.48 -16.08 -15.32
CA VAL A 11 -5.43 -15.57 -13.94
C VAL A 11 -4.66 -14.25 -13.87
N TYR A 12 -3.58 -14.11 -14.62
CA TYR A 12 -2.81 -12.87 -14.72
C TYR A 12 -3.62 -11.74 -15.39
N SER A 13 -4.39 -12.07 -16.43
CA SER A 13 -5.24 -11.10 -17.13
C SER A 13 -6.46 -10.68 -16.29
N LEU A 14 -7.07 -11.62 -15.56
CA LEU A 14 -8.17 -11.36 -14.63
C LEU A 14 -7.71 -10.55 -13.39
N ARG A 15 -6.43 -10.64 -13.01
CA ARG A 15 -5.82 -9.81 -11.95
C ARG A 15 -5.93 -8.31 -12.25
N ARG A 16 -5.90 -7.90 -13.53
CA ARG A 16 -6.02 -6.49 -13.95
C ARG A 16 -7.42 -5.90 -13.72
N PHE A 17 -8.44 -6.75 -13.54
CA PHE A 17 -9.85 -6.36 -13.36
C PHE A 17 -10.34 -6.46 -11.90
N ARG A 18 -9.45 -6.65 -10.92
CA ARG A 18 -9.84 -6.65 -9.50
C ARG A 18 -10.37 -5.26 -9.10
N LYS A 19 -11.67 -5.19 -8.78
CA LYS A 19 -12.37 -4.00 -8.26
C LYS A 19 -11.88 -3.55 -6.87
N ASN A 20 -11.11 -4.39 -6.17
CA ASN A 20 -10.65 -4.13 -4.80
C ASN A 20 -9.21 -3.62 -4.80
N LYS A 21 -8.95 -2.52 -5.52
CA LYS A 21 -7.68 -1.82 -5.39
C LYS A 21 -7.66 -1.09 -4.04
N ILE A 22 -6.52 -1.19 -3.35
CA ILE A 22 -6.23 -0.51 -2.10
C ILE A 22 -5.29 0.62 -2.43
N ASN A 23 -5.79 1.84 -2.28
CA ASN A 23 -5.04 3.05 -2.55
C ASN A 23 -4.38 3.51 -1.25
N ILE A 24 -3.06 3.47 -1.24
CA ILE A 24 -2.25 3.89 -0.11
C ILE A 24 -1.53 5.18 -0.49
N ALA A 25 -1.63 6.21 0.35
CA ALA A 25 -0.86 7.43 0.22
C ALA A 25 0.27 7.45 1.25
N LEU A 26 1.48 7.81 0.79
CA LEU A 26 2.65 8.02 1.63
C LEU A 26 2.93 9.52 1.75
N LEU A 27 2.87 10.04 2.97
CA LEU A 27 3.21 11.42 3.29
C LEU A 27 4.31 11.45 4.35
N LEU A 28 5.54 11.23 3.92
CA LEU A 28 6.71 11.19 4.80
C LEU A 28 7.58 12.42 4.59
N ASN A 29 7.76 13.20 5.65
CA ASN A 29 8.76 14.25 5.75
C ASN A 29 10.11 13.64 6.13
N THR A 30 10.91 13.29 5.13
CA THR A 30 12.23 12.66 5.27
C THR A 30 13.10 12.97 4.04
N SER A 31 14.37 12.56 4.05
CA SER A 31 15.23 12.72 2.88
C SER A 31 14.74 11.85 1.72
N SER A 32 14.97 12.29 0.47
CA SER A 32 14.56 11.54 -0.72
C SER A 32 15.14 10.13 -0.77
N PHE A 33 16.34 9.93 -0.21
CA PHE A 33 16.97 8.62 -0.07
C PHE A 33 16.18 7.71 0.85
N LEU A 34 15.91 8.16 2.09
CA LEU A 34 15.15 7.36 3.07
C LEU A 34 13.73 7.08 2.60
N PHE A 35 13.11 8.05 1.92
CA PHE A 35 11.80 7.87 1.30
C PHE A 35 11.82 6.74 0.27
N ALA A 36 12.80 6.75 -0.63
CA ALA A 36 12.90 5.75 -1.70
C ALA A 36 13.20 4.37 -1.15
N THR A 37 14.10 4.26 -0.17
CA THR A 37 14.40 3.00 0.52
C THR A 37 13.17 2.45 1.23
N PHE A 38 12.47 3.27 1.99
CA PHE A 38 11.25 2.85 2.69
C PHE A 38 10.16 2.38 1.73
N LEU A 39 9.97 3.11 0.62
CA LEU A 39 9.00 2.72 -0.40
C LEU A 39 9.35 1.36 -1.01
N ALA A 40 10.61 1.14 -1.36
CA ALA A 40 11.07 -0.12 -1.92
C ALA A 40 10.86 -1.28 -0.92
N ASP A 41 11.25 -1.09 0.34
CA ASP A 41 11.07 -2.10 1.39
C ASP A 41 9.58 -2.40 1.65
N LEU A 42 8.73 -1.38 1.57
CA LEU A 42 7.27 -1.53 1.70
C LEU A 42 6.68 -2.28 0.51
N GLU A 43 7.06 -1.92 -0.72
CA GLU A 43 6.62 -2.60 -1.95
C GLU A 43 7.06 -4.08 -1.95
N ASP A 44 8.28 -4.36 -1.51
CA ASP A 44 8.83 -5.71 -1.36
C ASP A 44 8.08 -6.50 -0.27
N SER A 45 7.82 -5.90 0.89
CA SER A 45 7.07 -6.55 1.98
C SER A 45 5.65 -6.94 1.53
N LEU A 46 5.03 -6.10 0.71
CA LEU A 46 3.68 -6.30 0.17
C LEU A 46 3.63 -7.30 -1.00
N HIS A 47 4.72 -8.04 -1.27
CA HIS A 47 4.79 -9.20 -2.16
C HIS A 47 4.27 -8.95 -3.58
N ASN A 48 4.47 -7.75 -4.13
CA ASN A 48 3.94 -7.37 -5.45
C ASN A 48 2.43 -7.67 -5.57
N ASN A 49 1.65 -7.42 -4.52
CA ASN A 49 0.20 -7.59 -4.59
C ASN A 49 -0.36 -6.53 -5.56
N PRO A 50 -0.84 -6.93 -6.76
CA PRO A 50 -1.26 -5.98 -7.80
C PRO A 50 -2.56 -5.25 -7.42
N SER A 51 -3.16 -5.63 -6.28
CA SER A 51 -4.33 -4.98 -5.72
C SER A 51 -3.95 -3.80 -4.81
N ILE A 52 -2.67 -3.56 -4.53
CA ILE A 52 -2.21 -2.45 -3.69
C ILE A 52 -1.51 -1.44 -4.60
N GLN A 53 -1.93 -0.18 -4.50
CA GLN A 53 -1.32 0.93 -5.21
C GLN A 53 -0.80 1.92 -4.17
N VAL A 54 0.51 2.14 -4.17
CA VAL A 54 1.16 3.10 -3.27
C VAL A 54 1.45 4.38 -4.06
N THR A 55 1.01 5.52 -3.54
CA THR A 55 1.16 6.84 -4.15
C THR A 55 1.98 7.74 -3.24
N LYS A 56 2.97 8.43 -3.81
CA LYS A 56 3.93 9.28 -3.08
C LYS A 56 3.35 10.65 -2.69
N TYR A 57 2.22 11.02 -3.30
CA TYR A 57 1.62 12.34 -3.16
C TYR A 57 0.12 12.17 -2.92
N ILE A 58 -0.39 12.94 -1.97
CA ILE A 58 -1.83 13.04 -1.71
C ILE A 58 -2.41 13.93 -2.83
N ALA A 59 -3.19 13.32 -3.70
CA ALA A 59 -4.08 14.01 -4.65
C ALA A 59 -5.46 14.20 -4.00
N ASP A 60 -6.38 14.91 -4.68
CA ASP A 60 -7.80 14.99 -4.32
C ASP A 60 -8.52 13.65 -4.62
N GLU A 61 -7.99 12.57 -4.06
CA GLU A 61 -8.50 11.21 -4.17
C GLU A 61 -8.82 10.65 -2.78
N THR A 62 -9.78 9.72 -2.72
CA THR A 62 -10.07 8.98 -1.49
C THR A 62 -9.07 7.83 -1.35
N TYR A 63 -8.32 7.83 -0.25
CA TYR A 63 -7.35 6.80 0.07
C TYR A 63 -7.92 5.79 1.07
N ASP A 64 -7.50 4.54 0.96
CA ASP A 64 -7.86 3.54 1.96
C ASP A 64 -6.96 3.64 3.19
N LEU A 65 -5.69 3.96 2.97
CA LEU A 65 -4.69 4.14 4.02
C LEU A 65 -3.79 5.34 3.69
N VAL A 66 -3.58 6.21 4.66
CA VAL A 66 -2.50 7.21 4.61
C VAL A 66 -1.45 6.86 5.64
N ILE A 67 -0.21 6.71 5.21
CA ILE A 67 0.95 6.49 6.06
C ILE A 67 1.71 7.81 6.14
N THR A 68 1.90 8.34 7.35
CA THR A 68 2.55 9.65 7.54
C THR A 68 3.41 9.70 8.78
N ASN A 69 4.48 10.51 8.76
CA ASN A 69 5.24 10.89 9.96
C ASN A 69 5.02 12.36 10.36
N LEU A 70 4.06 13.03 9.72
CA LEU A 70 3.70 14.41 9.99
C LEU A 70 2.52 14.46 10.95
N THR A 71 2.50 15.44 11.83
CA THR A 71 1.32 15.76 12.63
C THR A 71 0.32 16.48 11.72
N ILE A 72 -0.62 15.72 11.15
CA ILE A 72 -1.58 16.27 10.19
C ILE A 72 -2.82 16.78 10.95
N ASN A 73 -3.05 18.08 10.91
CA ASN A 73 -4.25 18.73 11.46
C ASN A 73 -5.44 18.76 10.48
N LYS A 74 -5.22 18.41 9.21
CA LYS A 74 -6.27 18.38 8.17
C LYS A 74 -6.88 16.98 8.05
N LEU A 75 -8.19 16.93 7.87
CA LEU A 75 -8.93 15.73 7.48
C LEU A 75 -8.36 15.23 6.15
N LEU A 76 -7.56 14.17 6.22
CA LEU A 76 -7.22 13.38 5.05
C LEU A 76 -8.48 12.65 4.62
N ASN A 77 -8.80 12.66 3.33
CA ASN A 77 -9.87 11.83 2.78
C ASN A 77 -9.43 10.36 2.75
N ALA A 78 -9.24 9.79 3.94
CA ALA A 78 -8.69 8.46 4.14
C ALA A 78 -9.51 7.66 5.16
N SER A 79 -9.81 6.40 4.83
CA SER A 79 -10.50 5.50 5.77
C SER A 79 -9.63 5.16 6.97
N TYR A 80 -8.32 5.02 6.75
CA TYR A 80 -7.33 4.75 7.79
C TYR A 80 -6.15 5.71 7.70
N THR A 81 -5.64 6.12 8.86
CA THR A 81 -4.39 6.90 8.96
C THR A 81 -3.43 6.18 9.90
N TYR A 82 -2.22 5.90 9.43
CA TYR A 82 -1.15 5.30 10.20
C TYR A 82 -0.05 6.34 10.41
N MET A 83 0.20 6.69 11.67
CA MET A 83 1.26 7.62 12.04
C MET A 83 2.55 6.87 12.37
N MET A 84 3.54 6.99 11.50
CA MET A 84 4.88 6.46 11.69
C MET A 84 5.64 7.29 12.71
N THR A 85 6.27 6.60 13.64
CA THR A 85 7.15 7.21 14.65
C THR A 85 8.62 7.21 14.22
N ASN A 86 9.03 6.26 13.38
CA ASN A 86 10.39 6.15 12.85
C ASN A 86 10.40 5.52 11.45
N VAL A 87 10.93 6.24 10.46
CA VAL A 87 10.98 5.81 9.05
C VAL A 87 12.00 4.69 8.81
N VAL A 88 12.98 4.50 9.70
CA VAL A 88 14.11 3.55 9.52
C VAL A 88 13.82 2.18 10.15
N ASN A 89 12.70 2.01 10.86
CA ASN A 89 12.46 0.79 11.63
C ASN A 89 11.72 -0.28 10.81
N GLN A 90 12.33 -1.45 10.62
CA GLN A 90 11.71 -2.61 9.94
C GLN A 90 10.47 -3.13 10.67
N ASP A 91 10.36 -2.93 11.99
CA ASP A 91 9.16 -3.34 12.73
C ASP A 91 7.94 -2.47 12.37
N GLU A 92 8.15 -1.24 11.92
CA GLU A 92 7.06 -0.39 11.42
C GLU A 92 6.52 -0.92 10.09
N ILE A 93 7.36 -1.48 9.23
CA ILE A 93 6.92 -2.11 7.98
C ILE A 93 6.01 -3.31 8.27
N LYS A 94 6.38 -4.17 9.23
CA LYS A 94 5.53 -5.31 9.64
C LYS A 94 4.16 -4.86 10.16
N ARG A 95 4.13 -3.79 10.97
CA ARG A 95 2.88 -3.21 11.49
C ARG A 95 2.02 -2.67 10.37
N ILE A 96 2.61 -1.91 9.46
CA ILE A 96 1.94 -1.35 8.28
C ILE A 96 1.37 -2.48 7.42
N SER A 97 2.14 -3.53 7.15
CA SER A 97 1.68 -4.69 6.37
C SER A 97 0.48 -5.37 7.04
N SER A 98 0.48 -5.53 8.37
CA SER A 98 -0.68 -6.07 9.10
C SER A 98 -1.93 -5.19 9.01
N VAL A 99 -1.77 -3.86 9.08
CA VAL A 99 -2.87 -2.90 8.87
C VAL A 99 -3.43 -3.02 7.45
N ILE A 100 -2.55 -3.12 6.45
CA ILE A 100 -2.94 -3.28 5.05
C ILE A 100 -3.69 -4.60 4.86
N GLU A 101 -3.23 -5.71 5.43
CA GLU A 101 -3.92 -7.00 5.38
C GLU A 101 -5.33 -6.93 5.97
N LYS A 102 -5.50 -6.21 7.09
CA LYS A 102 -6.83 -5.98 7.68
C LYS A 102 -7.75 -5.24 6.69
N ILE A 103 -7.26 -4.19 6.05
CA ILE A 103 -8.02 -3.42 5.04
C ILE A 103 -8.37 -4.31 3.82
N VAL A 104 -7.44 -5.17 3.39
CA VAL A 104 -7.68 -6.15 2.31
C VAL A 104 -8.84 -7.08 2.66
N LEU A 105 -8.89 -7.57 3.89
CA LEU A 105 -9.94 -8.48 4.36
C LEU A 105 -11.29 -7.78 4.46
N GLU A 106 -11.34 -6.56 4.99
CA GLU A 106 -12.56 -5.77 5.11
C GLU A 106 -13.20 -5.46 3.76
N LYS A 107 -12.40 -5.13 2.73
CA LYS A 107 -12.91 -4.89 1.37
C LYS A 107 -13.39 -6.16 0.65
N ARG A 108 -13.04 -7.36 1.14
CA ARG A 108 -13.46 -8.64 0.55
C ARG A 108 -14.74 -9.21 1.17
N SER A 109 -15.09 -8.75 2.37
CA SER A 109 -16.35 -9.08 3.06
C SER A 109 -17.52 -8.29 2.51
#